data_AF-A0A8J7FIL0-F1
#
_entry.id   AF-A0A8J7FIL0-F1
#
_cell.length_a   1.000
_cell.length_b   1.000
_cell.length_c   1.000
_cell.angle_alpha   90.00
_cell.angle_beta   90.00
_cell.angle_gamma   90.00
#
_symmetry.space_group_name_H-M   'P 1'
#
loop_
_entity.id
_entity.type
_entity.pdbx_description
1 polymer ?
#
loop_
_entity_poly.entity_id
_entity_poly.type
_entity_poly.pdbx_seq_one_letter_code
_entity_poly.pdbx_strand_id
1 'polypeptide(L)'
;MTESVEFALYVGAKLLAYAAWAGLGLRLLRGRATLSGALGFGLLRLALGVVFGVTIFVVYHPQAGRDLLLDYVLIYVPVRWLEWSLLALLMVPQRPGWLLPRDGRQIAWRLGGIVLSFAVDMLLYPGSSASRFCVGRCLC
;
A
#
# COMPACT_ATOMS: atom_id res chain seq x y z
N MET A 1 6.62 -25.26 8.98
CA MET A 1 7.37 -24.95 7.73
C MET A 1 6.50 -24.30 6.66
N THR A 2 5.20 -24.59 6.59
CA THR A 2 4.28 -24.01 5.58
C THR A 2 4.05 -22.51 5.78
N GLU A 3 3.84 -22.03 7.02
CA GLU A 3 3.50 -20.62 7.29
C GLU A 3 4.59 -19.62 6.88
N SER A 4 5.87 -19.94 7.08
CA SER A 4 6.98 -19.05 6.69
C SER A 4 7.11 -18.92 5.17
N VAL A 5 6.86 -20.01 4.44
CA VAL A 5 6.87 -20.02 2.97
C VAL A 5 5.69 -19.22 2.43
N GLU A 6 4.50 -19.43 3.00
CA GLU A 6 3.29 -18.69 2.70
C GLU A 6 3.45 -17.18 2.92
N PHE A 7 4.01 -16.78 4.05
CA PHE A 7 4.31 -15.38 4.34
C PHE A 7 5.33 -14.79 3.35
N ALA A 8 6.39 -15.52 3.02
CA ALA A 8 7.38 -15.08 2.04
C ALA A 8 6.77 -14.89 0.64
N LEU A 9 5.90 -15.81 0.22
CA LEU A 9 5.16 -15.69 -1.04
C LEU A 9 4.24 -14.47 -1.05
N TYR A 10 3.52 -14.23 0.06
CA TYR A 10 2.67 -13.06 0.23
C TYR A 10 3.46 -11.75 0.12
N VAL A 11 4.58 -11.63 0.84
CA VAL A 11 5.46 -10.45 0.79
C VAL A 11 6.06 -10.26 -0.61
N GLY A 12 6.49 -11.36 -1.25
CA GLY A 12 7.00 -11.34 -2.61
C GLY A 12 5.96 -10.86 -3.62
N ALA A 13 4.74 -11.38 -3.55
CA ALA A 13 3.64 -10.97 -4.42
C ALA A 13 3.26 -9.50 -4.18
N LYS A 14 3.24 -9.04 -2.92
CA LYS A 14 3.06 -7.63 -2.57
C LYS A 14 4.13 -6.74 -3.21
N LEU A 15 5.39 -7.13 -3.08
CA LEU A 15 6.49 -6.38 -3.66
C LEU A 15 6.36 -6.28 -5.18
N LEU A 16 6.03 -7.38 -5.86
CA LEU A 16 5.82 -7.38 -7.31
C LEU A 16 4.66 -6.48 -7.73
N ALA A 17 3.52 -6.54 -7.04
CA ALA A 17 2.38 -5.69 -7.30
C ALA A 17 2.72 -4.20 -7.10
N TYR A 18 3.36 -3.87 -5.98
CA TYR A 18 3.78 -2.50 -5.67
C TYR A 18 4.83 -1.98 -6.64
N ALA A 19 5.80 -2.82 -7.03
CA ALA A 19 6.80 -2.45 -8.04
C ALA A 19 6.16 -2.21 -9.41
N ALA A 20 5.23 -3.07 -9.85
CA ALA A 20 4.51 -2.89 -11.10
C ALA A 20 3.70 -1.58 -11.12
N TRP A 21 2.97 -1.29 -10.03
CA TRP A 21 2.18 -0.07 -9.91
C TRP A 21 3.04 1.20 -9.79
N ALA A 22 4.17 1.09 -9.09
CA ALA A 22 5.16 2.17 -9.03
C ALA A 22 5.80 2.41 -10.40
N GLY A 23 6.09 1.36 -11.17
CA GLY A 23 6.55 1.47 -12.55
C GLY A 23 5.54 2.19 -13.45
N LEU A 24 4.25 1.87 -13.33
CA LEU A 24 3.18 2.60 -13.98
C LEU A 24 3.16 4.07 -13.54
N GLY A 25 3.29 4.35 -12.24
CA GLY A 25 3.39 5.70 -11.70
C GLY A 25 4.56 6.49 -12.28
N LEU A 26 5.75 5.89 -12.35
CA LEU A 26 6.92 6.50 -12.98
C LEU A 26 6.67 6.83 -14.45
N ARG A 27 6.04 5.93 -15.21
CA ARG A 27 5.70 6.18 -16.61
C ARG A 27 4.65 7.28 -16.76
N LEU A 28 3.58 7.27 -15.95
CA LEU A 28 2.47 8.21 -16.04
C LEU A 28 2.82 9.62 -15.50
N LEU A 29 3.61 9.69 -14.43
CA LEU A 29 3.88 10.93 -13.69
C LEU A 29 5.22 11.57 -14.08
N ARG A 30 6.28 10.78 -14.29
CA ARG A 30 7.61 11.27 -14.72
C ARG A 30 7.84 11.14 -16.22
N GLY A 31 6.98 10.41 -16.94
CA GLY A 31 7.16 10.13 -18.36
C GLY A 31 8.20 9.06 -18.67
N ARG A 32 8.94 8.54 -17.67
CA ARG A 32 9.98 7.52 -17.84
C ARG A 32 9.93 6.54 -16.67
N ALA A 33 9.90 5.24 -16.99
CA ALA A 33 9.99 4.16 -16.02
C ALA A 33 11.33 3.45 -16.16
N THR A 34 11.98 3.19 -15.04
CA THR A 34 13.16 2.33 -14.95
C THR A 34 12.84 1.15 -14.04
N LEU A 35 13.39 -0.03 -14.33
CA LEU A 35 13.16 -1.21 -13.50
C LEU A 35 13.67 -0.99 -12.06
N SER A 36 14.86 -0.40 -11.93
CA SER A 36 15.44 -0.03 -10.62
C SER A 36 14.55 0.95 -9.85
N GLY A 37 13.97 1.94 -10.54
CA GLY A 37 13.03 2.88 -9.94
C GLY A 37 11.74 2.18 -9.49
N ALA A 38 11.16 1.34 -10.34
CA ALA A 38 9.95 0.58 -10.02
C ALA A 38 10.14 -0.31 -8.78
N LEU A 39 11.24 -1.06 -8.73
CA LEU A 39 11.60 -1.89 -7.57
C LEU A 39 11.89 -1.06 -6.32
N GLY A 40 12.66 0.04 -6.46
CA GLY A 40 12.98 0.92 -5.34
C GLY A 40 11.75 1.56 -4.71
N PHE A 41 10.81 2.05 -5.52
CA PHE A 41 9.54 2.59 -5.03
C PHE A 41 8.60 1.49 -4.50
N GLY A 42 8.61 0.28 -5.08
CA GLY A 42 7.88 -0.87 -4.55
C GLY A 42 8.36 -1.27 -3.15
N LEU A 43 9.69 -1.33 -2.95
CA LEU A 43 10.31 -1.59 -1.63
C LEU A 43 9.99 -0.48 -0.64
N LEU A 44 10.10 0.79 -1.06
CA LEU A 44 9.74 1.92 -0.22
C LEU A 44 8.27 1.86 0.21
N ARG A 45 7.37 1.50 -0.71
CA ARG A 45 5.95 1.32 -0.40
C ARG A 45 5.74 0.22 0.64
N LEU A 46 6.41 -0.92 0.49
CA LEU A 46 6.36 -2.01 1.47
C LEU A 46 6.86 -1.54 2.85
N ALA A 47 7.98 -0.82 2.89
CA ALA A 47 8.54 -0.29 4.13
C ALA A 47 7.61 0.72 4.83
N LEU A 48 6.99 1.64 4.08
CA LEU A 48 5.97 2.55 4.62
C LEU A 48 4.79 1.76 5.20
N GLY A 49 4.34 0.72 4.49
CA GLY A 49 3.28 -0.18 4.94
C GLY A 49 3.58 -0.83 6.29
N VAL A 50 4.82 -1.29 6.50
CA VAL A 50 5.29 -1.82 7.80
C VAL A 50 5.25 -0.75 8.88
N VAL A 51 5.79 0.45 8.61
CA VAL A 51 5.88 1.54 9.60
C VAL A 51 4.48 1.98 10.04
N PHE A 52 3.59 2.26 9.10
CA PHE A 52 2.22 2.67 9.41
C PHE A 52 1.40 1.53 9.99
N GLY A 53 1.57 0.30 9.50
CA GLY A 53 0.88 -0.87 10.02
C GLY A 53 1.21 -1.13 11.49
N VAL A 54 2.50 -1.08 11.87
CA VAL A 54 2.94 -1.17 13.27
C VAL A 54 2.39 -0.03 14.10
N THR A 55 2.40 1.20 13.56
CA THR A 55 1.87 2.38 14.27
C THR A 55 0.37 2.23 14.55
N ILE A 56 -0.42 1.82 13.56
CA ILE A 56 -1.85 1.58 13.72
C ILE A 56 -2.08 0.45 14.74
N PHE A 57 -1.29 -0.63 14.69
CA PHE A 57 -1.42 -1.74 15.63
C PHE A 57 -1.21 -1.28 17.08
N VAL A 58 -0.19 -0.45 17.33
CA VAL A 58 0.13 0.09 18.66
C VAL A 58 -0.90 1.12 19.13
N VAL A 59 -1.40 1.98 18.24
CA VAL A 59 -2.29 3.09 18.62
C VAL A 59 -3.77 2.67 18.68
N TYR A 60 -4.22 1.83 17.75
CA TYR A 60 -5.65 1.60 17.49
C TYR A 60 -6.25 0.36 18.19
N HIS A 61 -5.47 -0.48 18.88
CA HIS A 61 -5.91 -1.66 19.66
C HIS A 61 -7.27 -2.26 19.21
N PRO A 62 -7.30 -3.04 18.12
CA PRO A 62 -8.56 -3.50 17.53
C PRO A 62 -9.37 -4.34 18.54
N GLN A 63 -10.61 -3.91 18.80
CA GLN A 63 -11.54 -4.61 19.67
C GLN A 63 -12.32 -5.68 18.90
N ALA A 64 -12.60 -6.82 19.55
CA ALA A 64 -13.42 -7.88 18.97
C ALA A 64 -14.86 -7.39 18.72
N GLY A 65 -15.44 -7.74 17.55
CA GLY A 65 -16.83 -7.39 17.20
C GLY A 65 -17.01 -6.07 16.43
N ARG A 66 -15.93 -5.35 16.10
CA ARG A 66 -16.00 -4.15 15.24
C ARG A 66 -16.19 -4.49 13.77
N ASP A 67 -16.86 -3.58 13.05
CA ASP A 67 -17.01 -3.66 11.60
C ASP A 67 -15.65 -3.45 10.91
N LEU A 68 -15.11 -4.55 10.38
CA LEU A 68 -13.81 -4.59 9.72
C LEU A 68 -13.75 -3.72 8.45
N LEU A 69 -14.88 -3.57 7.73
CA LEU A 69 -14.97 -2.76 6.54
C LEU A 69 -14.93 -1.28 6.91
N LEU A 70 -15.64 -0.91 7.98
CA LEU A 70 -15.64 0.47 8.48
C LEU A 70 -14.25 0.87 8.98
N ASP A 71 -13.58 0.02 9.76
CA ASP A 71 -12.18 0.23 10.16
C ASP A 71 -11.27 0.40 8.95
N TYR A 72 -11.45 -0.45 7.92
CA TYR A 72 -10.67 -0.38 6.69
C TYR A 72 -10.81 0.99 6.02
N VAL A 73 -12.05 1.45 5.83
CA VAL A 73 -12.33 2.73 5.17
C VAL A 73 -11.87 3.92 6.02
N LEU A 74 -12.08 3.91 7.33
CA LEU A 74 -11.78 5.07 8.17
C LEU A 74 -10.30 5.21 8.53
N ILE A 75 -9.53 4.12 8.50
CA ILE A 75 -8.14 4.11 8.98
C ILE A 75 -7.19 3.82 7.84
N TYR A 76 -7.42 2.72 7.13
CA TYR A 76 -6.47 2.22 6.14
C TYR A 76 -6.53 3.02 4.85
N VAL A 77 -7.71 3.45 4.40
CA VAL A 77 -7.81 4.27 3.17
C VAL A 77 -7.08 5.62 3.34
N PRO A 78 -7.27 6.41 4.43
CA PRO A 78 -6.51 7.64 4.64
C PRO A 78 -5.00 7.41 4.75
N VAL A 79 -4.58 6.36 5.46
CA VAL A 79 -3.15 6.03 5.60
C VAL A 79 -2.55 5.63 4.25
N ARG A 80 -3.23 4.79 3.47
CA ARG A 80 -2.79 4.43 2.12
C ARG A 80 -2.74 5.64 1.20
N TRP A 81 -3.72 6.54 1.30
CA TRP A 81 -3.69 7.79 0.58
C TRP A 81 -2.42 8.59 0.91
N LEU A 82 -2.06 8.70 2.19
CA LEU A 82 -0.84 9.35 2.63
C LEU A 82 0.41 8.65 2.08
N GLU A 83 0.51 7.33 2.18
CA GLU A 83 1.64 6.53 1.68
C GLU A 83 1.84 6.73 0.17
N TRP A 84 0.78 6.60 -0.63
CA TRP A 84 0.84 6.83 -2.08
C TRP A 84 1.13 8.31 -2.41
N SER A 85 0.70 9.25 -1.57
CA SER A 85 1.06 10.67 -1.70
C SER A 85 2.54 10.92 -1.43
N LEU A 86 3.15 10.24 -0.46
CA LEU A 86 4.59 10.30 -0.20
C LEU A 86 5.38 9.74 -1.37
N LEU A 87 4.96 8.61 -1.94
CA LEU A 87 5.58 8.09 -3.16
C LEU A 87 5.48 9.09 -4.33
N ALA A 88 4.29 9.68 -4.54
CA ALA A 88 4.09 10.66 -5.61
C ALA A 88 4.99 11.90 -5.43
N LEU A 89 5.15 12.38 -4.18
CA LEU A 89 6.06 13.47 -3.83
C LEU A 89 7.50 13.15 -4.21
N LEU A 90 7.97 11.94 -3.91
CA LEU A 90 9.32 11.50 -4.21
C LEU A 90 9.53 11.24 -5.72
N MET A 91 8.48 10.84 -6.45
CA MET A 91 8.55 10.69 -7.90
C MET A 91 8.58 12.03 -8.63
N VAL A 92 7.80 13.03 -8.16
CA VAL A 92 7.66 14.33 -8.82
C VAL A 92 7.65 15.48 -7.79
N PRO A 93 8.82 15.81 -7.19
CA PRO A 93 8.90 16.74 -6.06
C PRO A 93 8.52 18.19 -6.40
N GLN A 94 8.56 18.55 -7.68
CA GLN A 94 8.33 19.92 -8.17
C GLN A 94 6.83 20.29 -8.28
N ARG A 95 5.88 19.38 -7.97
CA ARG A 95 4.44 19.66 -8.11
C ARG A 95 3.81 20.07 -6.77
N PRO A 96 3.17 21.25 -6.70
CA PRO A 96 2.44 21.66 -5.49
C PRO A 96 1.22 20.77 -5.23
N GLY A 97 0.83 20.62 -3.97
CA GLY A 97 -0.35 19.83 -3.58
C GLY A 97 -0.06 18.33 -3.47
N TRP A 98 1.03 17.95 -2.81
CA TRP A 98 1.42 16.55 -2.68
C TRP A 98 0.37 15.71 -1.94
N LEU A 99 -0.35 16.26 -0.95
CA LEU A 99 -1.41 15.54 -0.24
C LEU A 99 -2.78 15.63 -0.95
N LEU A 100 -3.09 16.78 -1.55
CA LEU A 100 -4.32 17.06 -2.27
C LEU A 100 -3.99 17.51 -3.71
N PRO A 101 -3.73 16.55 -4.62
CA PRO A 101 -3.31 16.85 -5.97
C PRO A 101 -4.50 17.39 -6.76
N ARG A 102 -4.27 18.40 -7.60
CA ARG A 102 -5.28 18.92 -8.54
C ARG A 102 -5.29 18.18 -9.88
N ASP A 103 -4.28 17.34 -10.12
CA ASP A 103 -4.13 16.55 -11.34
C ASP A 103 -4.90 15.23 -11.22
N GLY A 104 -5.91 15.04 -12.06
CA GLY A 104 -6.73 13.82 -12.10
C GLY A 104 -5.91 12.55 -12.32
N ARG A 105 -4.77 12.62 -13.03
CA ARG A 105 -3.88 11.46 -13.21
C ARG A 105 -3.23 11.03 -11.90
N GLN A 106 -2.84 11.99 -11.06
CA GLN A 106 -2.29 11.70 -9.74
C GLN A 106 -3.35 11.12 -8.80
N ILE A 107 -4.56 11.69 -8.81
CA ILE A 107 -5.69 11.17 -8.04
C ILE A 107 -5.96 9.72 -8.44
N ALA A 108 -6.15 9.45 -9.74
CA ALA A 108 -6.44 8.13 -10.26
C ALA A 108 -5.33 7.11 -9.93
N TRP A 109 -4.05 7.51 -10.04
CA TRP A 109 -2.93 6.63 -9.70
C TRP A 109 -2.90 6.27 -8.20
N ARG A 110 -3.20 7.22 -7.31
CA ARG A 110 -3.27 6.96 -5.86
C ARG A 110 -4.47 6.08 -5.50
N LEU A 111 -5.64 6.38 -6.05
CA LEU A 111 -6.84 5.56 -5.84
C LEU A 111 -6.64 4.13 -6.36
N GLY A 112 -6.05 3.98 -7.55
CA GLY A 112 -5.70 2.66 -8.08
C GLY A 112 -4.67 1.94 -7.20
N GLY A 113 -3.73 2.66 -6.59
CA GLY A 113 -2.81 2.10 -5.60
C GLY A 113 -3.52 1.58 -4.36
N ILE A 114 -4.53 2.30 -3.85
CA ILE A 114 -5.35 1.86 -2.71
C ILE A 114 -6.14 0.58 -3.05
N VAL A 115 -6.76 0.55 -4.23
CA VAL A 115 -7.51 -0.61 -4.73
C VAL A 115 -6.58 -1.81 -4.93
N LEU A 116 -5.38 -1.59 -5.48
CA LEU A 116 -4.38 -2.64 -5.65
C LEU A 116 -3.93 -3.21 -4.31
N SER A 117 -3.58 -2.35 -3.34
CA SER A 117 -3.20 -2.80 -2.00
C SER A 117 -4.33 -3.63 -1.38
N PHE A 118 -5.59 -3.21 -1.53
CA PHE A 118 -6.75 -3.95 -1.03
C PHE A 118 -6.89 -5.33 -1.70
N ALA A 119 -6.81 -5.36 -3.04
CA ALA A 119 -6.94 -6.59 -3.80
C ALA A 119 -5.85 -7.61 -3.43
N VAL A 120 -4.61 -7.14 -3.30
CA VAL A 120 -3.48 -7.97 -2.89
C VAL A 120 -3.68 -8.53 -1.48
N ASP A 121 -4.19 -7.75 -0.53
CA ASP A 121 -4.50 -8.24 0.81
C ASP A 121 -5.59 -9.30 0.84
N MET A 122 -6.67 -9.09 0.08
CA MET A 122 -7.81 -10.00 0.05
C MET A 122 -7.50 -11.32 -0.64
N LEU A 123 -6.74 -11.27 -1.75
CA LEU A 123 -6.49 -12.41 -2.61
C LEU A 123 -5.31 -13.27 -2.15
N LEU A 124 -4.26 -12.67 -1.59
CA LEU A 124 -2.97 -13.34 -1.43
C LEU A 124 -2.63 -13.74 0.00
N TYR A 125 -3.37 -13.31 1.03
CA TYR A 125 -3.06 -13.71 2.40
C TYR A 125 -3.67 -15.10 2.74
N PRO A 126 -2.82 -16.11 3.05
CA PRO A 126 -3.27 -17.41 3.52
C PRO A 126 -3.60 -17.31 5.01
N GLY A 127 -4.89 -17.38 5.34
CA GLY A 127 -5.36 -17.32 6.72
C GLY A 127 -6.88 -17.35 6.81
N SER A 128 -7.42 -17.47 8.02
CA SER A 128 -8.84 -17.22 8.28
C SER A 128 -9.14 -15.73 8.06
N SER A 129 -10.41 -15.39 7.83
CA SER A 129 -10.83 -13.99 7.66
C SER A 129 -10.44 -13.08 8.83
N ALA A 130 -10.15 -13.59 10.02
CA ALA A 130 -9.64 -12.78 11.14
C ALA A 130 -8.12 -12.52 11.06
N SER A 131 -7.31 -13.53 10.69
CA SER A 131 -5.85 -13.36 10.58
C SER A 131 -5.43 -12.62 9.31
N ARG A 132 -6.19 -12.77 8.21
CA ARG A 132 -6.08 -11.95 6.98
C ARG A 132 -6.10 -10.46 7.27
N PHE A 133 -7.00 -10.06 8.16
CA PHE A 133 -7.13 -8.66 8.52
C PHE A 133 -5.98 -8.24 9.44
N CYS A 134 -5.61 -8.97 10.49
CA CYS A 134 -4.52 -8.53 11.38
C CYS A 134 -3.16 -8.33 10.69
N VAL A 135 -2.71 -9.27 9.84
CA VAL A 135 -1.37 -9.16 9.22
C VAL A 135 -1.38 -8.34 7.93
N GLY A 136 -2.48 -8.38 7.16
CA GLY A 136 -2.66 -7.44 6.03
C GLY A 136 -2.62 -5.98 6.49
N ARG A 137 -3.13 -5.70 7.70
CA ARG A 137 -3.08 -4.39 8.38
C ARG A 137 -1.68 -3.98 8.84
N CYS A 138 -0.79 -4.93 9.17
CA CYS A 138 0.60 -4.61 9.52
C CYS A 138 1.48 -4.30 8.30
N LEU A 139 1.03 -4.66 7.09
CA LEU A 139 1.75 -4.47 5.83
C LEU A 139 0.96 -3.56 4.89
N CYS A 140 0.33 -2.50 5.44
CA CYS A 140 -0.53 -1.53 4.76
C CYS A 140 -0.13 -1.25 3.31
#